data_AF-A0A0W1DGM9-F1
#
_entry.id   AF-A0A0W1DGM9-F1
#
_cell.length_a   1.000
_cell.length_b   1.000
_cell.length_c   1.000
_cell.angle_alpha   90.00
_cell.angle_beta   90.00
_cell.angle_gamma   90.00
#
_symmetry.space_group_name_H-M   'P 1'
#
loop_
_entity.id
_entity.type
_entity.pdbx_description
1 polymer ?
#
loop_
_entity_poly.entity_id
_entity_poly.type
_entity_poly.pdbx_seq_one_letter_code
_entity_poly.pdbx_strand_id
1 'polypeptide(L)'
;MSAILHLDTARQGFTLAAARADVLLLELAVQPPSPLPIRSYDAASGRLIHVSASRRDSSFRAMALTLLRQLGRTDAAPLFAAETQAGDFAARWHAMRELVALDSAAAHRLLAAMAAGDPHPEVRRAAVATLALFPPSGETGRKGGGGPGPCTSPAPSAPCRREDAQPCRA
;
A
#
# COMPACT_ATOMS: atom_id res chain seq x y z
N MET A 1 -46.57 27.05 3.77
CA MET A 1 -45.51 27.87 3.15
C MET A 1 -44.30 26.99 2.94
N SER A 2 -43.93 26.73 1.69
CA SER A 2 -42.71 25.98 1.37
C SER A 2 -41.59 26.99 1.15
N ALA A 3 -40.54 26.92 1.97
CA ALA A 3 -39.34 27.73 1.80
C ALA A 3 -38.32 26.92 0.99
N ILE A 4 -37.82 27.49 -0.11
CA ILE A 4 -36.76 26.90 -0.92
C ILE A 4 -35.46 27.62 -0.57
N LEU A 5 -34.49 26.86 -0.09
CA LEU A 5 -33.15 27.35 0.24
C LEU A 5 -32.19 26.92 -0.88
N HIS A 6 -31.62 27.89 -1.59
CA HIS A 6 -30.59 27.64 -2.59
C HIS A 6 -29.21 27.70 -1.92
N LEU A 7 -28.49 26.58 -1.94
CA LEU A 7 -27.14 26.46 -1.38
C LEU A 7 -26.19 25.96 -2.47
N ASP A 8 -25.02 26.58 -2.56
CA ASP A 8 -23.91 26.05 -3.35
C ASP A 8 -23.09 25.11 -2.46
N THR A 9 -23.46 23.83 -2.42
CA THR A 9 -22.80 22.83 -1.55
C THR A 9 -21.36 22.53 -1.95
N ALA A 10 -20.90 22.98 -3.12
CA ALA A 10 -19.49 22.89 -3.52
C ALA A 10 -18.62 23.93 -2.80
N ARG A 11 -19.22 25.03 -2.30
CA ARG A 11 -18.52 26.12 -1.60
C ARG A 11 -19.00 26.34 -0.17
N GLN A 12 -20.18 25.85 0.16
CA GLN A 12 -20.88 26.13 1.40
C GLN A 12 -21.29 24.82 2.07
N GLY A 13 -20.77 24.56 3.27
CA GLY A 13 -21.36 23.57 4.16
C GLY A 13 -22.63 24.13 4.79
N PHE A 14 -23.62 23.28 5.04
CA PHE A 14 -24.78 23.63 5.85
C PHE A 14 -25.02 22.55 6.89
N THR A 15 -25.71 22.91 7.97
CA THR A 15 -26.11 21.96 9.01
C THR A 15 -27.60 22.18 9.27
N LEU A 16 -28.36 21.08 9.27
CA LEU A 16 -29.73 21.07 9.71
C LEU A 16 -29.76 20.64 11.18
N ALA A 17 -30.27 21.49 12.04
CA ALA A 17 -30.39 21.24 13.47
C ALA A 17 -31.82 21.53 13.95
N ALA A 18 -32.27 20.79 14.97
CA ALA A 18 -33.56 20.99 15.64
C ALA A 18 -34.79 21.03 14.70
N ALA A 19 -34.84 20.12 13.71
CA ALA A 19 -36.03 19.96 12.86
C ALA A 19 -37.24 19.57 13.72
N ARG A 20 -38.36 20.30 13.58
CA ARG A 20 -39.61 20.03 14.31
C ARG A 20 -40.62 19.16 13.53
N ALA A 21 -40.24 18.74 12.32
CA ALA A 21 -41.03 17.93 11.40
C ALA A 21 -40.11 17.17 10.43
N ASP A 22 -40.68 16.29 9.61
CA ASP A 22 -39.93 15.50 8.61
C ASP A 22 -39.22 16.39 7.58
N VAL A 23 -37.99 16.02 7.25
CA VAL A 23 -37.15 16.73 6.27
C VAL A 23 -36.75 15.78 5.16
N LEU A 24 -37.08 16.14 3.92
CA LEU A 24 -36.54 15.48 2.73
C LEU A 24 -35.44 16.37 2.13
N LEU A 25 -34.21 15.87 2.14
CA LEU A 25 -33.10 16.47 1.41
C LEU A 25 -32.91 15.71 0.09
N LEU A 26 -33.17 16.37 -1.04
CA LEU A 26 -32.89 15.82 -2.36
C LEU A 26 -31.65 16.51 -2.93
N GLU A 27 -30.51 15.82 -2.91
CA GLU A 27 -29.25 16.33 -3.45
C GLU A 27 -29.01 15.78 -4.86
N LEU A 28 -28.80 16.69 -5.82
CA LEU A 28 -28.35 16.33 -7.17
C LEU A 28 -26.93 16.86 -7.37
N ALA A 29 -25.94 16.01 -7.09
CA ALA A 29 -24.54 16.36 -7.24
C ALA A 29 -24.08 16.08 -8.69
N VAL A 30 -23.89 17.14 -9.46
CA VAL A 30 -23.12 17.09 -10.72
C VAL A 30 -21.70 17.53 -10.37
N GLN A 31 -20.81 16.56 -10.14
CA GLN A 31 -19.40 16.80 -9.80
C GLN A 31 -18.56 16.87 -11.09
N PRO A 32 -18.20 18.05 -11.61
CA PRO A 32 -17.00 18.16 -12.45
C PRO A 32 -15.79 17.74 -11.61
N PRO A 33 -14.73 17.17 -12.21
CA PRO A 33 -13.58 16.68 -11.46
C PRO A 33 -12.90 17.80 -10.66
N SER A 34 -13.20 17.89 -9.37
CA SER A 34 -12.52 18.80 -8.43
C SER A 34 -11.25 18.15 -7.92
N PRO A 35 -10.09 18.85 -7.93
CA PRO A 35 -8.84 18.33 -7.36
C PRO A 35 -8.79 18.46 -5.82
N LEU A 36 -9.75 19.14 -5.20
CA LEU A 36 -9.73 19.43 -3.76
C LEU A 36 -10.43 18.32 -2.96
N PRO A 37 -9.84 17.83 -1.85
CA PRO A 37 -10.45 16.79 -1.03
C PRO A 37 -11.67 17.30 -0.25
N ILE A 38 -12.59 16.39 0.08
CA ILE A 38 -13.73 16.68 0.96
C ILE A 38 -13.20 16.85 2.39
N ARG A 39 -13.66 17.88 3.09
CA ARG A 39 -13.29 18.19 4.47
C ARG A 39 -14.54 18.19 5.35
N SER A 40 -14.50 17.44 6.45
CA SER A 40 -15.57 17.40 7.46
C SER A 40 -15.11 18.16 8.71
N TYR A 41 -15.97 19.02 9.23
CA TYR A 41 -15.68 19.87 10.38
C TYR A 41 -16.63 19.56 11.53
N ASP A 42 -16.14 19.74 12.75
CA ASP A 42 -16.96 19.73 13.96
C ASP A 42 -17.91 20.92 13.93
N ALA A 43 -19.21 20.68 14.12
CA ALA A 43 -20.22 21.71 13.96
C ALA A 43 -20.15 22.80 15.07
N ALA A 44 -19.71 22.44 16.28
CA ALA A 44 -19.65 23.36 17.40
C ALA A 44 -18.37 24.20 17.41
N SER A 45 -17.23 23.59 17.10
CA SER A 45 -15.90 24.22 17.18
C SER A 45 -15.33 24.66 15.84
N GLY A 46 -15.89 24.20 14.70
CA GLY A 46 -15.34 24.44 13.37
C GLY A 46 -14.01 23.72 13.11
N ARG A 47 -13.59 22.79 13.98
CA ARG A 47 -12.32 22.06 13.83
C ARG A 47 -12.43 20.99 12.75
N LEU A 48 -11.42 20.85 11.90
CA LEU A 48 -11.35 19.78 10.92
C LEU A 48 -11.30 18.40 11.63
N ILE A 49 -12.28 17.54 11.35
CA ILE A 49 -12.37 16.16 11.89
C ILE A 49 -11.84 15.15 10.88
N HIS A 50 -12.18 15.32 9.60
CA HIS A 50 -11.91 14.30 8.59
C HIS A 50 -11.64 14.90 7.21
N VAL A 51 -10.79 14.23 6.44
CA VAL A 51 -10.52 14.56 5.03
C VAL A 51 -10.66 13.28 4.21
N SER A 52 -11.45 13.33 3.14
CA SER A 52 -11.65 12.20 2.22
C SER A 52 -11.47 12.63 0.77
N ALA A 53 -11.20 11.66 -0.11
CA ALA A 53 -11.08 11.92 -1.53
C ALA A 53 -12.43 12.40 -2.09
N SER A 54 -12.44 13.49 -2.84
CA SER A 54 -13.63 14.02 -3.52
C SER A 54 -13.92 13.32 -4.84
N ARG A 55 -12.97 12.53 -5.35
CA ARG A 55 -13.06 11.87 -6.66
C ARG A 55 -13.43 10.41 -6.51
N ARG A 56 -14.56 10.04 -7.12
CA ARG A 56 -15.04 8.65 -7.25
C ARG A 56 -13.95 7.73 -7.82
N ASP A 57 -13.18 8.21 -8.79
CA ASP A 57 -12.10 7.45 -9.42
C ASP A 57 -10.98 7.10 -8.42
N SER A 58 -10.59 8.04 -7.56
CA SER A 58 -9.53 7.80 -6.55
C SER A 58 -10.01 6.80 -5.50
N SER A 59 -11.26 6.91 -5.04
CA SER A 59 -11.84 5.93 -4.11
C SER A 59 -11.94 4.53 -4.73
N PHE A 60 -12.36 4.44 -6.00
CA PHE A 60 -12.42 3.18 -6.72
C PHE A 60 -11.04 2.54 -6.89
N ARG A 61 -10.03 3.32 -7.31
CA ARG A 61 -8.66 2.84 -7.43
C ARG A 61 -8.09 2.39 -6.08
N ALA A 62 -8.30 3.16 -5.02
CA ALA A 62 -7.87 2.77 -3.68
C ALA A 62 -8.48 1.42 -3.25
N MET A 63 -9.79 1.24 -3.47
CA MET A 63 -10.48 -0.02 -3.22
C MET A 63 -9.94 -1.17 -4.09
N ALA A 64 -9.73 -0.93 -5.39
CA ALA A 64 -9.22 -1.93 -6.33
C ALA A 64 -7.79 -2.38 -5.97
N LEU A 65 -6.91 -1.45 -5.59
CA LEU A 65 -5.56 -1.77 -5.11
C LEU A 65 -5.60 -2.61 -3.83
N THR A 66 -6.45 -2.24 -2.86
CA THR A 66 -6.64 -3.05 -1.64
C THR A 66 -7.13 -4.46 -1.98
N LEU A 67 -8.07 -4.60 -2.91
CA LEU A 67 -8.57 -5.91 -3.35
C LEU A 67 -7.45 -6.74 -4.01
N LEU A 68 -6.69 -6.14 -4.93
CA LEU A 68 -5.57 -6.82 -5.61
C LEU A 68 -4.51 -7.29 -4.61
N ARG A 69 -4.21 -6.47 -3.59
CA ARG A 69 -3.32 -6.87 -2.49
C ARG A 69 -3.89 -8.05 -1.71
N GLN A 70 -5.16 -8.00 -1.30
CA GLN A 70 -5.79 -9.09 -0.56
C GLN A 70 -5.82 -10.40 -1.36
N LEU A 71 -5.88 -10.32 -2.69
CA LEU A 71 -5.78 -11.47 -3.59
C LEU A 71 -4.34 -11.92 -3.87
N GLY A 72 -3.33 -11.24 -3.32
CA GLY A 72 -1.92 -11.59 -3.50
C GLY A 72 -1.39 -11.42 -4.93
N ARG A 73 -1.98 -10.52 -5.73
CA ARG A 73 -1.65 -10.33 -7.15
C ARG A 73 -0.36 -9.53 -7.35
N THR A 74 0.80 -10.15 -7.12
CA THR A 74 2.12 -9.51 -7.31
C THR A 74 2.38 -9.10 -8.76
N ASP A 75 1.77 -9.78 -9.73
CA ASP A 75 1.80 -9.40 -11.15
C ASP A 75 1.14 -8.04 -11.42
N ALA A 76 0.28 -7.56 -10.52
CA ALA A 76 -0.32 -6.23 -10.58
C ALA A 76 0.55 -5.13 -9.97
N ALA A 77 1.75 -5.41 -9.43
CA ALA A 77 2.65 -4.42 -8.84
C ALA A 77 2.87 -3.15 -9.70
N PRO A 78 2.96 -3.21 -11.05
CA PRO A 78 3.05 -2.00 -11.87
C PRO A 78 1.87 -1.03 -11.71
N LEU A 79 0.66 -1.52 -11.42
CA LEU A 79 -0.53 -0.67 -11.20
C LEU A 79 -0.42 0.13 -9.90
N PHE A 80 0.08 -0.49 -8.83
CA PHE A 80 0.35 0.20 -7.58
C PHE A 80 1.44 1.25 -7.78
N ALA A 81 2.54 0.88 -8.44
CA ALA A 81 3.64 1.78 -8.74
C ALA A 81 3.18 3.01 -9.53
N ALA A 82 2.30 2.84 -10.52
CA ALA A 82 1.71 3.95 -11.26
C ALA A 82 0.89 4.89 -10.36
N GLU A 83 0.07 4.34 -9.46
CA GLU A 83 -0.75 5.16 -8.56
C GLU A 83 0.07 5.86 -7.46
N THR A 84 1.30 5.41 -7.18
CA THR A 84 2.24 6.19 -6.34
C THR A 84 2.65 7.53 -6.97
N GLN A 85 2.31 7.78 -8.24
CA GLN A 85 2.53 9.05 -8.95
C GLN A 85 1.27 9.92 -9.05
N ALA A 86 0.17 9.54 -8.38
CA ALA A 86 -1.07 10.30 -8.38
C ALA A 86 -0.88 11.75 -7.90
N GLY A 87 -1.67 12.70 -8.41
CA GLY A 87 -1.63 14.09 -7.92
C GLY A 87 -2.12 14.22 -6.47
N ASP A 88 -3.09 13.40 -6.09
CA ASP A 88 -3.63 13.33 -4.73
C ASP A 88 -2.66 12.59 -3.79
N PHE A 89 -2.17 13.29 -2.77
CA PHE A 89 -1.21 12.76 -1.81
C PHE A 89 -1.78 11.57 -1.01
N ALA A 90 -3.09 11.56 -0.73
CA ALA A 90 -3.72 10.46 -0.01
C ALA A 90 -3.75 9.19 -0.87
N ALA A 91 -4.09 9.33 -2.15
CA ALA A 91 -4.04 8.23 -3.12
C ALA A 91 -2.61 7.69 -3.30
N ARG A 92 -1.60 8.58 -3.47
CA ARG A 92 -0.18 8.16 -3.57
C ARG A 92 0.25 7.33 -2.36
N TRP A 93 -0.03 7.83 -1.16
CA TRP A 93 0.40 7.17 0.07
C TRP A 93 -0.35 5.86 0.31
N HIS A 94 -1.65 5.80 -0.02
CA HIS A 94 -2.42 4.56 0.03
C HIS A 94 -1.81 3.50 -0.91
N ALA A 95 -1.56 3.86 -2.17
CA ALA A 95 -0.95 2.95 -3.15
C ALA A 95 0.41 2.43 -2.67
N MET A 96 1.24 3.29 -2.08
CA MET A 96 2.55 2.89 -1.53
C MET A 96 2.39 1.89 -0.38
N ARG A 97 1.48 2.13 0.57
CA ARG A 97 1.22 1.19 1.66
C ARG A 97 0.73 -0.17 1.17
N GLU A 98 -0.17 -0.18 0.20
CA GLU A 98 -0.65 -1.44 -0.37
C GLU A 98 0.47 -2.17 -1.13
N LEU A 99 1.36 -1.45 -1.84
CA LEU A 99 2.52 -2.04 -2.51
C LEU A 99 3.54 -2.61 -1.52
N VAL A 100 3.87 -1.88 -0.44
CA VAL A 100 4.77 -2.37 0.63
C VAL A 100 4.24 -3.67 1.23
N ALA A 101 2.93 -3.77 1.44
CA ALA A 101 2.30 -4.96 1.99
C ALA A 101 2.12 -6.10 0.97
N LEU A 102 2.11 -5.81 -0.34
CA LEU A 102 2.06 -6.82 -1.40
C LEU A 102 3.45 -7.39 -1.71
N ASP A 103 4.42 -6.50 -1.94
CA ASP A 103 5.78 -6.80 -2.37
C ASP A 103 6.73 -5.68 -1.90
N SER A 104 7.31 -5.89 -0.73
CA SER A 104 8.23 -4.94 -0.11
C SER A 104 9.52 -4.74 -0.92
N ALA A 105 9.96 -5.75 -1.68
CA ALA A 105 11.14 -5.65 -2.53
C ALA A 105 10.88 -4.72 -3.72
N ALA A 106 9.73 -4.87 -4.38
CA ALA A 106 9.31 -3.96 -5.45
C ALA A 106 9.03 -2.54 -4.95
N ALA A 107 8.54 -2.41 -3.71
CA ALA A 107 8.23 -1.12 -3.09
C ALA A 107 9.48 -0.29 -2.73
N HIS A 108 10.58 -0.95 -2.33
CA HIS A 108 11.68 -0.31 -1.61
C HIS A 108 12.24 0.93 -2.31
N ARG A 109 12.57 0.83 -3.60
CA ARG A 109 13.11 1.96 -4.38
C ARG A 109 12.12 3.13 -4.49
N LEU A 110 10.84 2.83 -4.70
CA LEU A 110 9.80 3.85 -4.82
C LEU A 110 9.55 4.54 -3.47
N LEU A 111 9.53 3.76 -2.39
CA LEU A 111 9.38 4.26 -1.02
C LEU A 111 10.58 5.17 -0.63
N ALA A 112 11.80 4.80 -1.00
CA ALA A 112 13.00 5.63 -0.84
C ALA A 112 12.89 6.96 -1.60
N ALA A 113 12.38 6.94 -2.83
CA ALA A 113 12.14 8.16 -3.59
C ALA A 113 11.09 9.06 -2.92
N MET A 114 9.99 8.51 -2.40
CA MET A 114 8.98 9.27 -1.66
C MET A 114 9.55 9.89 -0.38
N ALA A 115 10.36 9.14 0.37
CA ALA A 115 11.03 9.64 1.57
C ALA A 115 11.95 10.83 1.28
N ALA A 116 12.70 10.76 0.17
CA ALA A 116 13.61 11.82 -0.23
C ALA A 116 12.91 13.07 -0.77
N GLY A 117 11.78 12.91 -1.48
CA GLY A 117 11.28 13.99 -2.35
C GLY A 117 9.78 14.07 -2.61
N ASP A 118 8.90 13.32 -1.91
CA ASP A 118 7.46 13.54 -2.09
C ASP A 118 7.10 15.01 -1.78
N PRO A 119 6.29 15.72 -2.57
CA PRO A 119 5.97 17.12 -2.30
C PRO A 119 5.23 17.34 -0.97
N HIS A 120 4.47 16.34 -0.48
CA HIS A 120 3.70 16.44 0.74
C HIS A 120 4.53 16.04 1.98
N PRO A 121 4.71 16.94 2.97
CA PRO A 121 5.61 16.71 4.11
C PRO A 121 5.20 15.52 4.98
N GLU A 122 3.90 15.23 5.12
CA GLU A 122 3.43 14.07 5.87
C GLU A 122 3.74 12.76 5.17
N VAL A 123 3.65 12.74 3.83
CA VAL A 123 3.96 11.55 3.03
C VAL A 123 5.46 11.26 3.11
N ARG A 124 6.32 12.29 3.01
CA ARG A 124 7.77 12.13 3.23
C ARG A 124 8.08 11.52 4.60
N ARG A 125 7.50 12.08 5.67
CA ARG A 125 7.71 11.59 7.05
C ARG A 125 7.25 10.15 7.20
N ALA A 126 6.09 9.82 6.66
CA ALA A 126 5.56 8.46 6.70
C ALA A 126 6.43 7.48 5.90
N ALA A 127 6.93 7.88 4.73
CA ALA A 127 7.85 7.07 3.93
C ALA A 127 9.19 6.81 4.64
N VAL A 128 9.79 7.83 5.27
CA VAL A 128 10.99 7.68 6.11
C VAL A 128 10.74 6.68 7.24
N ALA A 129 9.62 6.82 7.96
CA ALA A 129 9.27 5.93 9.05
C ALA A 129 9.07 4.49 8.56
N THR A 130 8.41 4.28 7.42
CA THR A 130 8.20 2.95 6.85
C THR A 130 9.51 2.31 6.36
N LEU A 131 10.44 3.07 5.77
CA LEU A 131 11.76 2.54 5.38
C LEU A 131 12.57 2.05 6.58
N ALA A 132 12.47 2.73 7.71
CA ALA A 132 13.15 2.31 8.93
C ALA A 132 12.67 0.93 9.45
N LEU A 133 11.46 0.50 9.06
CA LEU A 133 10.93 -0.82 9.40
C LEU A 133 11.47 -1.94 8.49
N PHE A 134 11.96 -1.60 7.31
CA PHE A 134 12.44 -2.55 6.30
C PHE A 134 13.75 -2.03 5.69
N PRO A 135 14.89 -2.13 6.39
CA PRO A 135 16.19 -1.79 5.81
C PRO A 135 16.39 -2.60 4.53
N PRO A 136 17.08 -2.06 3.50
CA PRO A 136 17.38 -2.83 2.31
C PRO A 136 18.03 -4.12 2.78
N SER A 137 17.39 -5.25 2.49
CA SER A 137 17.94 -6.57 2.77
C SER A 137 19.34 -6.55 2.20
N GLY A 138 20.33 -6.43 3.08
CA GLY A 138 21.71 -6.32 2.67
C GLY A 138 21.97 -7.50 1.75
N GLU A 139 22.61 -7.21 0.62
CA GLU A 139 23.46 -8.18 -0.06
C GLU A 139 24.06 -9.07 1.02
N THR A 140 23.76 -10.37 1.00
CA THR A 140 24.52 -11.35 1.76
C THR A 140 25.90 -11.42 1.13
N GLY A 141 26.70 -10.38 1.36
CA GLY A 141 28.11 -10.28 1.07
C GLY A 141 28.84 -11.22 2.00
N ARG A 142 28.78 -12.52 1.72
CA ARG A 142 29.74 -13.48 2.24
C ARG A 142 31.04 -13.33 1.44
N LYS A 143 31.87 -12.37 1.86
CA LYS A 143 33.32 -12.29 1.60
C LYS A 143 33.96 -11.70 2.87
N GLY A 144 34.91 -12.32 3.54
CA GLY A 144 35.59 -13.60 3.34
C GLY A 144 36.34 -13.97 4.63
N GLY A 145 36.41 -15.27 4.91
CA GLY A 145 37.47 -15.84 5.74
C GLY A 145 38.41 -16.56 4.78
N GLY A 146 39.64 -16.07 4.67
CA GLY A 146 40.63 -16.59 3.73
C GLY A 146 41.27 -17.90 4.16
N GLY A 147 41.25 -18.86 3.24
CA GLY A 147 42.30 -19.85 2.95
C GLY A 147 42.31 -21.18 3.74
N PRO A 148 42.98 -22.24 3.23
CA PRO A 148 43.59 -22.42 1.90
C PRO A 148 43.08 -23.67 1.14
N GLY A 149 43.18 -23.62 -0.20
CA GLY A 149 43.60 -24.73 -1.07
C GLY A 149 42.67 -25.93 -1.30
N PRO A 150 42.43 -26.36 -2.56
CA PRO A 150 41.63 -27.54 -2.85
C PRO A 150 42.44 -28.82 -2.70
N CYS A 151 42.01 -29.73 -1.82
CA CYS A 151 42.42 -31.13 -1.90
C CYS A 151 41.59 -31.82 -2.99
N THR A 152 42.19 -31.95 -4.17
CA THR A 152 41.71 -32.83 -5.24
C THR A 152 42.17 -34.26 -5.00
N SER A 153 41.24 -35.21 -5.24
CA SER A 153 41.41 -36.64 -5.56
C SER A 153 41.44 -37.64 -4.37
N PRO A 154 41.16 -38.94 -4.63
CA PRO A 154 39.85 -39.50 -4.99
C PRO A 154 39.45 -40.69 -4.09
N ALA A 155 38.24 -41.22 -4.28
CA ALA A 155 37.66 -42.35 -3.54
C ALA A 155 38.54 -43.62 -3.58
N PRO A 156 38.64 -44.38 -2.47
CA PRO A 156 39.20 -45.72 -2.50
C PRO A 156 38.16 -46.77 -2.90
N SER A 157 38.55 -47.56 -3.88
CA SER A 157 37.93 -48.76 -4.43
C SER A 157 37.66 -49.83 -3.37
N ALA A 158 36.62 -50.62 -3.63
CA ALA A 158 36.27 -51.84 -2.89
C ALA A 158 37.39 -52.88 -2.81
N PRO A 159 37.28 -53.83 -1.87
CA PRO A 159 37.72 -55.19 -2.09
C PRO A 159 36.55 -56.19 -2.09
N CYS A 160 36.56 -57.09 -3.08
CA CYS A 160 35.75 -58.30 -3.18
C CYS A 160 36.13 -59.37 -2.14
N ARG A 161 35.13 -60.04 -1.53
CA ARG A 161 34.83 -61.51 -1.59
C ARG A 161 33.91 -61.92 -0.42
N ARG A 162 32.78 -62.61 -0.69
CA ARG A 162 32.50 -64.08 -0.56
C ARG A 162 32.71 -64.59 0.88
N GLU A 163 31.86 -65.36 1.55
CA GLU A 163 30.77 -66.32 1.30
C GLU A 163 29.92 -66.29 2.61
N ASP A 164 28.60 -66.55 2.64
CA ASP A 164 28.04 -67.88 2.90
C ASP A 164 26.49 -67.87 2.85
N ALA A 165 25.94 -69.03 2.47
CA ALA A 165 24.53 -69.43 2.39
C ALA A 165 23.79 -69.32 3.75
N GLN A 166 22.45 -69.23 3.86
CA GLN A 166 21.38 -70.20 3.52
C GLN A 166 19.98 -69.59 3.90
N PRO A 167 18.76 -70.20 3.72
CA PRO A 167 17.65 -69.57 2.99
C PRO A 167 16.30 -69.51 3.76
N CYS A 168 15.26 -69.06 3.05
CA CYS A 168 13.80 -69.26 3.14
C CYS A 168 13.11 -69.75 4.43
N ARG A 169 12.02 -69.03 4.80
CA ARG A 169 10.68 -69.52 5.22
C ARG A 169 9.76 -68.29 5.34
N ALA A 170 8.46 -68.28 5.06
CA ALA A 170 7.51 -69.10 4.33
C ALA A 170 6.35 -68.14 3.99
#